data_AF-A0A820CIV2-F1
#
_entry.id   AF-A0A820CIV2-F1
#
_cell.length_a   1.000
_cell.length_b   1.000
_cell.length_c   1.000
_cell.angle_alpha   90.00
_cell.angle_beta   90.00
_cell.angle_gamma   90.00
#
_symmetry.space_group_name_H-M   'P 1'
#
loop_
_entity.id
_entity.type
_entity.pdbx_description
1 polymer ?
#
loop_
_entity_poly.entity_id
_entity_poly.type
_entity_poly.pdbx_seq_one_letter_code
_entity_poly.pdbx_strand_id
1 'polypeptide(L)'
;MAMANNKTQCFKCKKEKITYPCEGCSKRFCFMDLAEHKQLLNDELNHIINDYDQFKQRINEQKQNPQNHPLLKQINQWERNSMK
;
A
#
# COMPACT_ATOMS: atom_id res chain seq x y z
N MET A 1 -8.17 -26.97 -33.13
CA MET A 1 -7.81 -26.51 -31.77
C MET A 1 -9.09 -26.36 -30.98
N ALA A 2 -9.23 -27.11 -29.87
CA ALA A 2 -10.44 -27.10 -29.05
C ALA A 2 -10.73 -25.68 -28.54
N MET A 3 -11.97 -25.21 -28.70
CA MET A 3 -12.44 -23.98 -28.08
C MET A 3 -12.42 -24.21 -26.57
N ALA A 4 -11.42 -23.67 -25.88
CA ALA A 4 -11.34 -23.77 -24.43
C ALA A 4 -12.62 -23.16 -23.87
N ASN A 5 -13.43 -23.97 -23.18
CA ASN A 5 -14.56 -23.52 -22.39
C ASN A 5 -14.02 -22.56 -21.31
N ASN A 6 -13.92 -21.29 -21.65
CA ASN A 6 -13.49 -20.18 -20.81
C ASN A 6 -14.55 -19.81 -19.77
N LYS A 7 -15.63 -20.60 -19.69
CA LYS A 7 -16.58 -20.61 -18.58
C LYS A 7 -15.93 -21.31 -17.39
N THR A 8 -15.40 -20.55 -16.44
CA THR A 8 -14.97 -21.07 -15.15
C THR A 8 -15.61 -20.26 -14.02
N GLN A 9 -15.44 -20.72 -12.78
CA GLN A 9 -16.04 -20.05 -11.64
C GLN A 9 -15.27 -18.77 -11.32
N CYS A 10 -15.98 -17.64 -11.22
CA CYS A 10 -15.37 -16.39 -10.74
C CYS A 10 -14.94 -16.53 -9.28
N PHE A 11 -13.71 -16.17 -8.95
CA PHE A 11 -13.17 -16.21 -7.59
C PHE A 11 -14.00 -15.38 -6.60
N LYS A 12 -14.50 -14.22 -7.02
CA LYS A 12 -15.25 -13.27 -6.19
C LYS A 12 -16.75 -13.61 -6.12
N CYS A 13 -17.46 -13.55 -7.24
CA CYS A 13 -18.92 -13.75 -7.24
C CYS A 13 -19.38 -15.22 -7.29
N LYS A 14 -18.45 -16.19 -7.37
CA LYS A 14 -18.70 -17.65 -7.36
C LYS A 14 -19.62 -18.19 -8.46
N LYS A 15 -20.03 -17.36 -9.42
CA LYS A 15 -20.85 -17.73 -10.57
C LYS A 15 -19.97 -18.28 -11.69
N GLU A 16 -20.46 -19.31 -12.39
CA GLU A 16 -19.82 -19.82 -13.62
C GLU A 16 -20.11 -18.89 -14.79
N LYS A 17 -19.07 -18.24 -15.30
CA LYS A 17 -19.16 -17.28 -16.40
C LYS A 17 -17.86 -17.31 -17.20
N ILE A 18 -17.81 -16.56 -18.30
CA ILE A 18 -16.53 -16.26 -18.94
C ILE A 18 -15.66 -15.50 -17.93
N THR A 19 -14.51 -16.09 -17.62
CA THR A 19 -13.55 -15.56 -16.67
C THR A 19 -12.19 -15.32 -17.30
N TYR A 20 -11.51 -14.31 -16.80
CA TYR A 20 -10.18 -13.91 -17.22
C TYR A 20 -9.22 -14.06 -16.03
N PRO A 21 -8.00 -14.57 -16.26
CA PRO A 21 -6.99 -14.66 -15.21
C PRO A 21 -6.41 -13.28 -14.89
N CYS A 22 -6.11 -13.06 -13.61
CA CYS A 22 -5.20 -12.02 -13.16
C CYS A 22 -3.81 -12.63 -13.02
N GLU A 23 -2.84 -12.18 -13.81
CA GLU A 23 -1.47 -12.75 -13.83
C GLU A 23 -0.75 -12.57 -12.48
N GLY A 24 -0.96 -11.44 -11.80
CA GLY A 24 -0.34 -11.19 -10.50
C GLY A 24 -0.91 -12.01 -9.35
N CYS A 25 -2.21 -12.34 -9.39
CA CYS A 25 -2.88 -13.03 -8.29
C CYS A 25 -3.15 -14.51 -8.55
N SER A 26 -2.87 -15.01 -9.75
CA SER A 26 -3.19 -16.38 -10.21
C SER A 26 -4.65 -16.80 -9.98
N LYS A 27 -5.57 -15.82 -9.93
CA LYS A 27 -7.01 -16.01 -9.71
C LYS A 27 -7.79 -15.64 -10.97
N ARG A 28 -8.95 -16.27 -11.16
CA ARG A 28 -9.86 -16.01 -12.29
C ARG A 28 -11.07 -15.21 -11.87
N PHE A 29 -11.40 -14.18 -12.64
CA PHE A 29 -12.48 -13.24 -12.35
C PHE A 29 -13.37 -13.04 -13.56
N CYS A 30 -14.66 -12.75 -13.37
CA CYS A 30 -15.48 -12.25 -14.46
C CYS A 30 -15.06 -10.82 -14.83
N PHE A 31 -15.40 -10.34 -16.03
CA PHE A 31 -14.93 -9.04 -16.54
C PHE A 31 -15.12 -7.88 -15.54
N MET A 32 -16.31 -7.76 -14.94
CA MET A 32 -16.60 -6.71 -13.95
C MET A 32 -15.77 -6.86 -12.67
N ASP A 33 -15.71 -8.07 -12.11
CA ASP A 33 -14.93 -8.34 -10.88
C ASP A 33 -13.42 -8.18 -11.13
N LEU A 34 -12.94 -8.44 -12.35
CA LEU A 34 -11.55 -8.19 -12.72
C LEU A 34 -11.23 -6.70 -12.75
N ALA A 35 -12.13 -5.89 -13.33
CA ALA A 35 -11.96 -4.43 -13.37
C ALA A 35 -11.95 -3.85 -11.95
N GLU A 36 -12.89 -4.25 -11.11
CA GLU A 36 -12.93 -3.81 -9.71
C GLU A 36 -11.69 -4.28 -8.93
N HIS A 37 -11.27 -5.54 -9.12
CA HIS A 37 -10.04 -6.05 -8.51
C HIS A 37 -8.80 -5.22 -8.88
N LYS A 38 -8.68 -4.82 -10.15
CA LYS A 38 -7.57 -3.96 -10.60
C LYS A 38 -7.65 -2.56 -10.01
N GLN A 39 -8.85 -2.00 -9.84
CA GLN A 39 -9.02 -0.70 -9.18
C GLN A 39 -8.61 -0.77 -7.71
N LEU A 40 -9.06 -1.80 -6.98
CA LEU A 40 -8.65 -2.01 -5.59
C LEU A 40 -7.13 -2.12 -5.43
N LEU A 41 -6.47 -2.89 -6.30
CA LEU A 41 -5.00 -3.00 -6.28
C LEU A 41 -4.31 -1.65 -6.53
N ASN A 42 -4.86 -0.82 -7.42
CA ASN A 42 -4.33 0.50 -7.72
C ASN A 42 -4.51 1.44 -6.51
N ASP A 43 -5.65 1.38 -5.84
CA ASP A 43 -5.92 2.18 -4.64
C ASP A 43 -5.00 1.78 -3.48
N GLU A 44 -4.80 0.48 -3.25
CA GLU A 44 -3.85 -0.03 -2.25
C GLU A 44 -2.42 0.43 -2.57
N LEU A 45 -2.00 0.39 -3.83
CA LEU A 45 -0.68 0.87 -4.25
C LEU A 45 -0.52 2.38 -4.01
N ASN A 46 -1.53 3.18 -4.35
CA ASN A 46 -1.51 4.62 -4.11
C ASN A 46 -1.40 4.96 -2.62
N HIS A 47 -2.08 4.20 -1.76
CA HIS A 47 -1.96 4.36 -0.31
C HIS A 47 -0.52 4.10 0.15
N ILE A 48 0.10 3.01 -0.31
CA ILE A 48 1.49 2.67 0.04
C ILE A 48 2.46 3.76 -0.43
N ILE A 49 2.28 4.29 -1.64
CA ILE A 49 3.11 5.38 -2.18
C ILE A 49 2.96 6.64 -1.31
N ASN A 50 1.73 7.02 -0.97
CA ASN A 50 1.48 8.17 -0.12
C ASN A 50 2.10 8.00 1.28
N ASP A 51 1.98 6.82 1.90
CA ASP A 51 2.61 6.53 3.18
C ASP A 51 4.13 6.64 3.11
N TYR A 52 4.72 6.12 2.03
CA TYR A 52 6.15 6.22 1.78
C TYR A 52 6.61 7.68 1.63
N ASP A 53 5.88 8.49 0.87
CA ASP A 53 6.21 9.91 0.68
C ASP A 53 6.09 10.70 1.98
N GLN A 54 5.04 10.47 2.78
CA GLN A 54 4.89 11.07 4.09
C GLN A 54 6.02 10.67 5.04
N PHE A 55 6.41 9.39 5.04
CA PHE A 55 7.51 8.90 5.86
C PHE A 55 8.84 9.53 5.46
N LYS A 56 9.12 9.60 4.15
CA LYS A 56 10.31 10.24 3.59
C LYS A 56 10.36 11.73 3.95
N GLN A 57 9.21 12.43 3.88
CA GLN A 57 9.10 13.82 4.30
C GLN A 57 9.46 13.99 5.78
N ARG A 58 8.88 13.18 6.68
CA ARG A 58 9.19 13.24 8.12
C ARG A 58 10.68 13.03 8.40
N ILE A 59 11.33 12.07 7.71
CA ILE A 59 12.77 11.85 7.84
C ILE A 59 13.56 13.09 7.40
N ASN A 60 13.19 13.68 6.26
CA ASN A 60 13.90 14.86 5.74
C ASN A 60 13.74 16.07 6.67
N GLU A 61 12.55 16.30 7.22
CA GLU A 61 12.29 17.35 8.20
C GLU A 61 13.13 17.17 9.47
N GLN A 62 13.23 15.93 9.98
CA GLN A 62 14.10 15.62 11.12
C GLN A 62 15.59 15.83 10.81
N LYS A 63 16.05 15.48 9.60
CA LYS A 63 17.44 15.72 9.18
C LYS A 63 17.77 17.20 9.08
N GLN A 64 16.83 18.02 8.61
CA GLN A 64 17.04 19.47 8.48
C GLN A 64 17.10 20.17 9.85
N ASN A 65 16.31 19.71 10.82
CA ASN A 65 16.30 20.29 12.16
C ASN A 65 16.47 19.22 13.26
N PRO A 66 17.66 18.61 13.40
CA PRO A 66 17.90 17.55 14.38
C PRO A 66 17.60 18.02 15.81
N GLN A 67 17.92 19.27 16.14
CA GLN A 67 17.67 19.86 17.46
C GLN A 67 16.19 19.96 17.83
N ASN A 68 15.28 19.88 16.84
CA ASN A 68 13.85 19.94 17.10
C ASN A 68 13.27 18.57 17.50
N HIS A 69 14.09 17.50 17.46
CA HIS A 69 13.67 16.17 17.87
C HIS A 69 13.30 16.15 19.36
N PRO A 70 12.15 15.59 19.76
CA PRO A 70 11.67 15.59 21.14
C PRO A 70 12.67 15.01 22.15
N LEU A 71 13.42 13.98 21.76
CA LEU A 71 14.46 13.40 22.61
C LEU A 71 15.65 14.33 22.80
N LEU A 72 16.10 15.01 21.74
CA LEU A 72 17.21 15.97 21.84
C LEU A 72 16.82 17.19 22.67
N LYS A 73 15.57 17.66 22.58
CA LYS A 73 15.04 18.69 23.48
C LYS A 73 15.09 18.27 24.94
N GLN A 74 14.69 17.02 25.25
CA GLN A 74 14.73 16.48 26.61
C GLN A 74 16.15 16.35 27.15
N ILE A 75 17.10 15.87 26.33
CA ILE A 75 18.53 15.79 26.69
C ILE A 75 19.06 17.19 26.99
N ASN A 76 18.85 18.15 26.09
CA ASN A 76 19.29 19.54 26.28
C ASN A 76 18.64 20.20 27.52
N GLN A 77 17.45 19.77 27.92
CA GLN A 77 16.78 20.24 29.13
C GLN A 77 17.36 19.60 30.38
N TRP A 78 17.63 18.29 30.35
CA TRP A 78 18.28 17.57 31.44
C TRP A 78 19.70 18.10 31.71
N GLU A 79 20.49 18.34 30.66
CA GLU A 79 21.83 18.93 30.76
C GLU A 79 21.78 20.30 31.46
N ARG A 80 20.89 21.19 31.01
CA ARG A 80 20.71 22.52 31.62
C ARG A 80 20.28 22.46 33.09
N ASN A 81 19.49 21.46 33.46
CA ASN A 81 19.02 21.30 34.84
C ASN A 81 20.07 20.66 35.76
N SER A 82 20.95 19.81 35.22
CA SER A 82 21.97 19.09 36.00
C SER A 82 23.26 19.89 36.18
N MET A 83 23.42 20.98 35.42
CA MET A 83 24.51 21.96 35.57
C MET A 83 24.13 23.14 36.48
N LYS A 84 22.92 23.14 37.06
CA LYS A 84 22.52 24.04 38.16
C LYS A 84 22.83 23.40 39.49
#